data_AF-A0A811ZB76-F1
#
_entry.id   AF-A0A811ZB76-F1
#
_cell.length_a   1.000
_cell.length_b   1.000
_cell.length_c   1.000
_cell.angle_alpha   90.00
_cell.angle_beta   90.00
_cell.angle_gamma   90.00
#
_symmetry.space_group_name_H-M   'P 1'
#
loop_
_entity.id
_entity.type
_entity.pdbx_description
1 polymer ?
#
loop_
_entity_poly.entity_id
_entity_poly.type
_entity_poly.pdbx_seq_one_letter_code
_entity_poly.pdbx_strand_id
1 'polypeptide(L)'
;MAGLPRRTIKETQRLLAEPVPGIKAEPDESNTRYFHVVIAGPAMDSPFEGGTFKLELFLSKEYPMAAPKVRFMTKIYHPNVDKLGRLCLDILKDKWSPALQIHTDLLLIQALLSAPNPDDLLANDVAEQQKTNEAQAIETARAWTRLYAMNKINLIGIPGWRSGLAPAFGPGRDPGDLGSSPASGSQCMEPASPSACVSASLSLSVTIINK
;
A
#
# COMPACT_ATOMS: atom_id res chain seq x y z
N MET A 1 21.06 17.21 -20.46
CA MET A 1 20.10 16.28 -19.83
C MET A 1 19.14 15.83 -20.91
N ALA A 2 18.90 14.52 -21.06
CA ALA A 2 17.88 14.05 -22.00
C ALA A 2 16.50 14.53 -21.51
N GLY A 3 15.74 15.20 -22.38
CA GLY A 3 14.39 15.66 -22.06
C GLY A 3 13.44 14.50 -21.74
N LEU A 4 12.32 14.81 -21.11
CA LEU A 4 11.27 13.81 -20.89
C LEU A 4 10.74 13.29 -22.24
N PRO A 5 10.45 11.98 -22.37
CA PRO A 5 9.78 11.44 -23.54
C PRO A 5 8.45 12.17 -23.79
N ARG A 6 8.11 12.40 -25.06
CA ARG A 6 6.86 13.06 -25.46
C ARG A 6 5.61 12.42 -24.82
N ARG A 7 5.63 11.10 -24.65
CA ARG A 7 4.56 10.35 -23.99
C ARG A 7 4.37 10.78 -22.54
N THR A 8 5.43 10.78 -21.73
CA THR A 8 5.38 11.18 -20.32
C THR A 8 4.84 12.60 -20.16
N ILE A 9 5.25 13.52 -21.04
CA ILE A 9 4.74 14.90 -21.03
C ILE A 9 3.23 14.91 -21.28
N LYS A 10 2.75 14.19 -22.30
CA LYS A 10 1.32 14.11 -22.63
C LYS A 10 0.51 13.47 -21.50
N GLU A 11 0.99 12.39 -20.91
CA GLU A 11 0.30 11.73 -19.80
C GLU A 11 0.24 12.63 -18.56
N THR A 12 1.32 13.35 -18.25
CA THR A 12 1.35 14.32 -17.14
C THR A 12 0.36 15.46 -17.39
N GLN A 13 0.34 16.02 -18.61
CA GLN A 13 -0.61 17.07 -18.98
C GLN A 13 -2.05 16.57 -18.87
N ARG A 14 -2.32 15.33 -19.27
CA ARG A 14 -3.65 14.72 -19.16
C ARG A 14 -4.08 14.54 -17.71
N LEU A 15 -3.20 14.05 -16.84
CA LEU A 15 -3.50 13.90 -15.40
C LEU A 15 -3.86 15.22 -14.73
N LEU A 16 -3.23 16.32 -15.15
CA LEU A 16 -3.50 17.67 -14.63
C LEU A 16 -4.78 18.28 -15.23
N ALA A 17 -5.05 18.04 -16.51
CA ALA A 17 -6.23 18.57 -17.20
C ALA A 17 -7.51 17.79 -16.88
N GLU A 18 -7.40 16.48 -16.70
CA GLU A 18 -8.48 15.53 -16.45
C GLU A 18 -8.19 14.76 -15.15
N PRO A 19 -8.35 15.39 -13.96
CA PRO A 19 -8.13 14.72 -12.70
C PRO A 19 -9.16 13.61 -12.50
N VAL A 20 -8.70 12.44 -12.06
CA VAL A 20 -9.56 11.30 -11.75
C VAL A 20 -10.32 11.57 -10.44
N PRO A 21 -11.63 11.30 -10.38
CA PRO A 21 -12.39 11.45 -9.14
C PRO A 21 -11.77 10.69 -7.97
N GLY A 22 -11.47 11.41 -6.89
CA GLY A 22 -10.84 10.82 -5.70
C GLY A 22 -9.36 10.50 -5.85
N ILE A 23 -8.70 10.91 -6.94
CA ILE A 23 -7.25 10.73 -7.11
C ILE A 23 -6.61 12.06 -7.51
N LYS A 24 -5.54 12.42 -6.81
CA LYS A 24 -4.67 13.56 -7.13
C LYS A 24 -3.27 13.04 -7.43
N ALA A 25 -2.69 13.43 -8.56
CA ALA A 25 -1.34 13.06 -8.94
C ALA A 25 -0.58 14.29 -9.44
N GLU A 26 0.52 14.64 -8.78
CA GLU A 26 1.32 15.82 -9.10
C GLU A 26 2.78 15.41 -9.31
N PRO A 27 3.45 15.85 -10.40
CA PRO A 27 4.88 15.59 -10.56
C PRO A 27 5.69 16.34 -9.49
N ASP A 28 6.79 15.75 -9.05
CA ASP A 28 7.72 16.39 -8.12
C ASP A 28 8.45 17.56 -8.79
N GLU A 29 8.70 18.62 -8.01
CA GLU A 29 9.37 19.84 -8.49
C GLU A 29 10.81 19.59 -8.97
N SER A 30 11.50 18.63 -8.34
CA SER A 30 12.90 18.32 -8.63
C SER A 30 13.07 17.19 -9.64
N ASN A 31 12.07 16.32 -9.77
CA ASN A 31 12.12 15.17 -10.66
C ASN A 31 10.77 14.91 -11.33
N THR A 32 10.66 15.31 -12.60
CA THR A 32 9.43 15.19 -13.39
C THR A 32 9.06 13.74 -13.77
N ARG A 33 9.87 12.74 -13.38
CA ARG A 33 9.54 11.30 -13.48
C ARG A 33 8.96 10.75 -12.18
N TYR A 34 8.99 11.54 -11.11
CA TYR A 34 8.49 11.19 -9.80
C TYR A 34 7.16 11.90 -9.57
N PHE A 35 6.20 11.21 -9.00
CA PHE A 35 4.84 11.71 -8.78
C PHE A 35 4.42 11.47 -7.34
N HIS A 36 3.84 12.52 -6.77
CA HIS A 36 3.14 12.51 -5.50
C HIS A 36 1.67 12.21 -5.77
N VAL A 37 1.21 11.05 -5.29
CA VAL A 37 -0.14 10.59 -5.55
C VAL A 37 -0.92 10.53 -4.24
N VAL A 38 -2.17 10.93 -4.29
CA VAL A 38 -3.12 10.84 -3.19
C VAL A 38 -4.39 10.18 -3.71
N ILE A 39 -4.78 9.06 -3.12
CA ILE A 39 -5.99 8.32 -3.45
C ILE A 39 -6.94 8.38 -2.27
N ALA A 40 -8.16 8.85 -2.51
CA ALA A 40 -9.26 8.77 -1.57
C ALA A 40 -9.74 7.32 -1.49
N GLY A 41 -9.98 6.87 -0.26
CA GLY A 41 -10.58 5.57 0.00
C GLY A 41 -11.95 5.46 -0.68
N PRO A 42 -12.27 4.32 -1.34
CA PRO A 42 -13.56 4.15 -2.00
C PRO A 42 -14.75 4.24 -1.04
N ALA A 43 -15.89 4.78 -1.49
CA ALA A 43 -17.08 5.03 -0.66
C ALA A 43 -18.08 3.85 -0.56
N MET A 44 -17.87 2.74 -1.30
CA MET A 44 -18.82 1.62 -1.38
C MET A 44 -18.68 0.64 -0.20
N ASP A 45 -19.02 1.06 1.02
CA ASP A 45 -18.91 0.24 2.26
C ASP A 45 -17.50 -0.35 2.49
N SER A 46 -16.49 0.29 1.91
CA SER A 46 -15.09 -0.13 2.05
C SER A 46 -14.56 0.22 3.44
N PRO A 47 -13.70 -0.60 4.05
CA PRO A 47 -13.01 -0.23 5.29
C PRO A 47 -12.09 0.99 5.15
N PHE A 48 -11.85 1.45 3.93
CA PHE A 48 -11.00 2.59 3.60
C PHE A 48 -11.75 3.91 3.41
N GLU A 49 -13.08 3.90 3.45
CA GLU A 49 -13.93 5.08 3.27
C GLU A 49 -13.50 6.25 4.18
N GLY A 50 -13.47 7.45 3.60
CA GLY A 50 -13.04 8.69 4.28
C GLY A 50 -11.53 8.80 4.54
N GLY A 51 -10.76 7.74 4.26
CA GLY A 51 -9.30 7.75 4.30
C GLY A 51 -8.67 8.42 3.08
N THR A 52 -7.49 9.00 3.28
CA THR A 52 -6.64 9.57 2.23
C THR A 52 -5.27 8.87 2.24
N PHE A 53 -4.98 8.12 1.18
CA PHE A 53 -3.77 7.30 1.06
C PHE A 53 -2.76 8.00 0.16
N LYS A 54 -1.55 8.23 0.68
CA LYS A 54 -0.43 8.79 -0.07
C LYS A 54 0.34 7.67 -0.73
N LEU A 55 0.70 7.85 -1.99
CA LEU A 55 1.54 6.96 -2.77
C LEU A 55 2.65 7.77 -3.44
N GLU A 56 3.77 7.10 -3.69
CA GLU A 56 4.79 7.57 -4.61
C GLU A 56 4.74 6.74 -5.90
N LEU A 57 4.89 7.40 -7.03
CA LEU A 57 4.97 6.77 -8.35
C LEU A 57 6.22 7.25 -9.07
N PHE A 58 6.97 6.34 -9.68
CA PHE A 58 8.20 6.64 -10.38
C PHE A 58 8.25 6.00 -11.77
N LEU A 59 8.54 6.82 -12.78
CA LEU A 59 8.73 6.41 -14.16
C LEU A 59 10.23 6.18 -14.43
N SER A 60 10.64 4.94 -14.60
CA SER A 60 12.04 4.63 -14.93
C SER A 60 12.40 5.13 -16.34
N LYS A 61 13.67 5.00 -16.72
CA LYS A 61 14.13 5.40 -18.06
C LYS A 61 13.51 4.53 -19.16
N GLU A 62 13.16 3.30 -18.81
CA GLU A 62 12.56 2.29 -19.68
C GLU A 62 11.05 2.48 -19.85
N TYR A 63 10.40 3.36 -19.08
CA TYR A 63 8.98 3.66 -19.26
C TYR A 63 8.72 4.23 -20.67
N PRO A 64 7.74 3.69 -21.43
CA PRO A 64 6.65 2.79 -21.02
C PRO A 64 6.89 1.29 -21.30
N MET A 65 8.10 0.89 -21.73
CA MET A 65 8.42 -0.53 -21.93
C MET A 65 8.44 -1.29 -20.61
N ALA A 66 8.87 -0.63 -19.53
CA ALA A 66 8.71 -1.11 -18.16
C ALA A 66 7.57 -0.38 -17.44
N ALA A 67 6.91 -1.10 -16.53
CA ALA A 67 5.85 -0.57 -15.67
C ALA A 67 6.35 0.57 -14.76
N PRO A 68 5.48 1.51 -14.37
CA PRO A 68 5.79 2.47 -13.33
C PRO A 68 5.98 1.74 -11.99
N LYS A 69 6.87 2.27 -11.16
CA LYS A 69 7.07 1.76 -9.79
C LYS A 69 6.16 2.53 -8.86
N VAL A 70 5.32 1.82 -8.12
CA VAL A 70 4.33 2.43 -7.22
C VAL A 70 4.47 1.87 -5.81
N ARG A 71 4.35 2.73 -4.80
CA ARG A 71 4.41 2.33 -3.39
C ARG A 71 3.50 3.20 -2.53
N PHE A 72 2.82 2.58 -1.58
CA PHE A 72 2.10 3.28 -0.53
C PHE A 72 3.06 3.91 0.48
N MET A 73 2.82 5.18 0.79
CA MET A 73 3.49 5.95 1.83
C MET A 73 2.65 5.95 3.12
N THR A 74 1.33 5.93 2.98
CA THR A 74 0.41 5.74 4.11
C THR A 74 0.34 4.27 4.48
N LYS A 75 0.48 3.96 5.78
CA LYS A 75 0.26 2.60 6.28
C LYS A 75 -1.18 2.18 6.02
N ILE A 76 -1.35 0.98 5.46
CA ILE A 76 -2.65 0.41 5.12
C ILE A 76 -2.68 -1.06 5.52
N TYR A 77 -3.84 -1.51 6.00
CA TYR A 77 -4.08 -2.92 6.29
C TYR A 77 -4.83 -3.53 5.11
N HIS A 78 -4.09 -4.15 4.18
CA HIS A 78 -4.64 -4.67 2.94
C HIS A 78 -3.87 -5.93 2.50
N PRO A 79 -4.52 -7.01 2.06
CA PRO A 79 -3.83 -8.28 1.75
C PRO A 79 -2.85 -8.17 0.57
N ASN A 80 -3.10 -7.28 -0.40
CA ASN A 80 -2.22 -7.04 -1.55
C ASN A 80 -1.17 -5.94 -1.31
N VAL A 81 -1.06 -5.39 -0.09
CA VAL A 81 -0.06 -4.36 0.25
C VAL A 81 0.74 -4.81 1.47
N ASP A 82 2.06 -4.80 1.35
CA ASP A 82 2.93 -5.21 2.46
C ASP A 82 3.22 -4.09 3.48
N LYS A 83 3.96 -4.42 4.53
CA LYS A 83 4.33 -3.50 5.62
C LYS A 83 5.23 -2.33 5.17
N LEU A 84 5.87 -2.44 4.01
CA LEU A 84 6.70 -1.39 3.41
C LEU A 84 5.92 -0.53 2.40
N GLY A 85 4.65 -0.87 2.15
CA GLY A 85 3.76 -0.22 1.19
C GLY A 85 3.94 -0.72 -0.25
N ARG A 86 4.70 -1.79 -0.47
CA ARG A 86 4.80 -2.42 -1.79
C ARG A 86 3.48 -3.08 -2.10
N LEU A 87 2.99 -2.86 -3.32
CA LEU A 87 1.75 -3.46 -3.79
C LEU A 87 2.05 -4.49 -4.87
N CYS A 88 1.25 -5.56 -4.90
CA CYS A 88 1.28 -6.53 -5.98
C CYS A 88 0.02 -6.36 -6.80
N LEU A 89 0.23 -5.92 -8.04
CA LEU A 89 -0.81 -5.79 -9.03
C LEU A 89 -0.20 -6.32 -10.31
N ASP A 90 -0.82 -7.35 -10.86
CA ASP A 90 -0.41 -8.06 -12.06
C ASP A 90 -0.12 -7.13 -13.25
N ILE A 91 -0.92 -6.06 -13.41
CA ILE A 91 -0.70 -5.06 -14.46
C ILE A 91 0.61 -4.29 -14.28
N LEU A 92 1.17 -4.20 -13.08
CA LEU A 92 2.46 -3.54 -12.81
C LEU A 92 3.64 -4.54 -12.89
N LYS A 93 3.36 -5.79 -13.27
CA LYS A 93 4.33 -6.87 -13.37
C LYS A 93 4.22 -7.58 -14.73
N ASP A 94 3.66 -8.77 -14.75
CA ASP A 94 3.60 -9.70 -15.89
C ASP A 94 2.54 -9.31 -16.92
N LYS A 95 1.48 -8.60 -16.48
CA LYS A 95 0.43 -8.10 -17.38
C LYS A 95 0.64 -6.64 -17.79
N TRP A 96 1.80 -6.06 -17.50
CA TRP A 96 2.13 -4.73 -17.96
C TRP A 96 2.17 -4.69 -19.49
N SER A 97 1.53 -3.67 -20.04
CA SER A 97 1.59 -3.37 -21.46
C SER A 97 1.91 -1.89 -21.64
N PRO A 98 2.79 -1.52 -22.59
CA PRO A 98 2.98 -0.14 -22.98
C PRO A 98 1.69 0.53 -23.49
N ALA A 99 0.59 -0.18 -23.70
CA ALA A 99 -0.71 0.46 -23.99
C ALA A 99 -1.34 1.11 -22.73
N LEU A 100 -0.98 0.67 -21.52
CA LEU A 100 -1.47 1.23 -20.26
C LEU A 100 -0.84 2.59 -19.96
N GLN A 101 -1.60 3.44 -19.30
CA GLN A 101 -1.23 4.82 -18.95
C GLN A 101 -1.30 5.00 -17.43
N ILE A 102 -0.58 6.00 -16.91
CA ILE A 102 -0.55 6.32 -15.47
C ILE A 102 -1.97 6.49 -14.92
N HIS A 103 -2.84 7.15 -15.68
CA HIS A 103 -4.26 7.33 -15.34
C HIS A 103 -4.98 6.00 -15.08
N THR A 104 -4.79 5.01 -15.96
CA THR A 104 -5.41 3.68 -15.84
C THR A 104 -4.82 2.92 -14.65
N ASP A 105 -3.52 3.02 -14.43
CA ASP A 105 -2.86 2.34 -13.30
C ASP A 105 -3.39 2.86 -11.95
N LEU A 106 -3.55 4.19 -11.81
CA LEU A 106 -4.08 4.79 -10.59
C LEU A 106 -5.53 4.41 -10.32
N LEU A 107 -6.36 4.33 -11.36
CA LEU A 107 -7.74 3.84 -11.26
C LEU A 107 -7.79 2.39 -10.78
N LEU A 108 -6.92 1.53 -11.31
CA LEU A 108 -6.88 0.12 -10.93
C LEU A 108 -6.36 -0.07 -9.49
N ILE A 109 -5.43 0.77 -9.03
CA ILE A 109 -5.01 0.79 -7.62
C ILE A 109 -6.17 1.21 -6.70
N GLN A 110 -6.96 2.22 -7.09
CA GLN A 110 -8.13 2.61 -6.31
C GLN A 110 -9.18 1.47 -6.27
N ALA A 111 -9.40 0.79 -7.40
CA ALA A 111 -10.30 -0.36 -7.47
C ALA A 111 -9.82 -1.54 -6.61
N LEU A 112 -8.50 -1.77 -6.54
CA LEU A 112 -7.89 -2.80 -5.69
C LEU A 112 -8.25 -2.61 -4.21
N LEU A 113 -8.36 -1.35 -3.75
CA LEU A 113 -8.78 -1.06 -2.36
C LEU A 113 -10.22 -1.48 -2.07
N SER A 114 -11.09 -1.50 -3.09
CA SER A 114 -12.46 -2.00 -2.94
C SER A 114 -12.55 -3.51 -3.04
N ALA A 115 -11.79 -4.11 -3.95
CA ALA A 115 -11.83 -5.52 -4.26
C ALA A 115 -10.41 -6.11 -4.23
N PRO A 116 -9.99 -6.66 -3.07
CA PRO A 116 -8.70 -7.33 -2.97
C PRO A 116 -8.57 -8.50 -3.95
N ASN A 117 -7.38 -8.68 -4.52
CA ASN A 117 -7.11 -9.79 -5.43
C ASN A 117 -6.71 -11.05 -4.63
N PRO A 118 -7.48 -12.15 -4.66
CA PRO A 118 -7.16 -13.37 -3.91
C PRO A 118 -5.93 -14.13 -4.44
N ASP A 119 -5.54 -13.92 -5.70
CA ASP A 119 -4.47 -14.66 -6.35
C ASP A 119 -3.08 -14.06 -6.11
N ASP A 120 -3.00 -12.85 -5.52
CA ASP A 120 -1.75 -12.07 -5.44
C ASP A 120 -1.53 -11.42 -4.07
N LEU A 121 -1.54 -12.25 -3.02
CA LEU A 121 -1.42 -11.82 -1.63
C LEU A 121 0.05 -11.56 -1.27
N LEU A 122 0.38 -10.35 -0.83
CA LEU A 122 1.72 -10.03 -0.30
C LEU A 122 1.80 -10.15 1.21
N ALA A 123 0.71 -9.83 1.89
CA ALA A 123 0.61 -9.87 3.34
C ALA A 123 -0.13 -11.14 3.74
N ASN A 124 0.61 -12.25 3.85
CA ASN A 124 0.07 -13.56 4.19
C ASN A 124 -0.70 -13.55 5.52
N ASP A 125 -0.20 -12.80 6.51
CA ASP A 125 -0.86 -12.61 7.80
C ASP A 125 -2.24 -11.93 7.65
N VAL A 126 -2.30 -10.85 6.87
CA VAL A 126 -3.56 -10.12 6.60
C VAL A 126 -4.54 -11.00 5.83
N ALA A 127 -4.04 -11.71 4.82
CA ALA A 127 -4.88 -12.57 3.98
C ALA A 127 -5.43 -13.78 4.73
N GLU A 128 -4.64 -14.39 5.60
CA GLU A 128 -5.08 -15.50 6.46
C GLU A 128 -6.12 -15.03 7.47
N GLN A 129 -5.93 -13.84 8.07
CA GLN A 129 -6.93 -13.27 8.96
C GLN A 129 -8.23 -12.94 8.22
N GLN A 130 -8.16 -12.43 6.99
CA GLN A 130 -9.36 -12.18 6.19
C GLN A 130 -10.14 -13.46 5.87
N LYS A 131 -9.45 -14.58 5.62
CA LYS A 131 -10.08 -15.89 5.40
C LYS A 131 -10.68 -16.47 6.67
N THR A 132 -9.99 -16.31 7.80
CA THR A 132 -10.39 -16.90 9.09
C THR A 132 -11.48 -16.09 9.80
N ASN A 133 -11.37 -14.76 9.76
CA ASN A 133 -12.28 -13.82 10.41
C ASN A 133 -12.33 -12.50 9.64
N GLU A 134 -13.13 -12.49 8.57
CA GLU A 134 -13.32 -11.33 7.71
C GLU A 134 -13.79 -10.09 8.47
N ALA A 135 -14.73 -10.25 9.41
CA ALA A 135 -15.27 -9.15 10.21
C ALA A 135 -14.17 -8.43 11.01
N GLN A 136 -13.29 -9.19 11.65
CA GLN A 136 -12.15 -8.64 12.40
C GLN A 136 -11.11 -7.99 11.46
N ALA A 137 -10.87 -8.57 10.28
CA ALA A 137 -10.00 -7.98 9.27
C ALA A 137 -10.52 -6.62 8.78
N ILE A 138 -11.83 -6.53 8.50
CA ILE A 138 -12.51 -5.29 8.11
C ILE A 138 -12.43 -4.25 9.24
N GLU A 139 -12.68 -4.65 10.49
CA GLU A 139 -12.59 -3.74 11.64
C GLU A 139 -11.16 -3.22 11.84
N THR A 140 -10.17 -4.09 11.69
CA THR A 140 -8.75 -3.72 11.74
C THR A 140 -8.40 -2.73 10.63
N ALA A 141 -8.86 -2.97 9.40
CA ALA A 141 -8.67 -2.06 8.28
C ALA A 141 -9.31 -0.69 8.54
N ARG A 142 -10.55 -0.64 9.05
CA ARG A 142 -11.20 0.62 9.46
C ARG A 142 -10.42 1.36 10.55
N ALA A 143 -9.90 0.64 11.54
CA ALA A 143 -9.08 1.22 12.59
C ALA A 143 -7.79 1.84 12.02
N TRP A 144 -7.10 1.13 11.11
CA TRP A 144 -5.90 1.65 10.44
C TRP A 144 -6.21 2.86 9.56
N THR A 145 -7.33 2.87 8.84
CA THR A 145 -7.80 4.02 8.06
C THR A 145 -7.95 5.25 8.95
N ARG A 146 -8.61 5.11 10.11
CA ARG A 146 -8.78 6.20 11.08
C ARG A 146 -7.45 6.70 11.63
N LEU A 147 -6.53 5.79 11.96
CA LEU A 147 -5.24 6.13 12.57
C LEU A 147 -4.24 6.76 11.59
N TYR A 148 -4.19 6.27 10.35
CA TYR A 148 -3.11 6.61 9.42
C TYR A 148 -3.57 7.42 8.20
N ALA A 149 -4.85 7.35 7.83
CA ALA A 149 -5.36 7.91 6.58
C ALA A 149 -6.38 9.05 6.77
N MET A 150 -7.00 9.23 7.95
CA MET A 150 -7.99 10.30 8.16
C MET A 150 -7.42 11.64 8.63
N ASN A 151 -6.35 11.64 9.43
CA ASN A 151 -5.84 12.87 10.06
C ASN A 151 -4.46 13.29 9.54
N LYS A 152 -4.42 13.90 8.35
CA LYS A 152 -3.41 14.90 7.92
C LYS A 152 -3.99 15.81 6.82
N ILE A 153 -5.07 16.55 7.11
CA ILE A 153 -5.51 17.65 6.26
C ILE A 153 -4.56 18.83 6.46
N ASN A 154 -3.50 18.87 5.67
CA ASN A 154 -3.12 20.10 4.96
C ASN A 154 -3.29 19.77 3.48
N LEU A 155 -4.54 19.90 3.01
CA LEU A 155 -4.91 19.76 1.59
C LEU A 155 -4.89 21.12 0.87
N ILE A 156 -4.24 22.13 1.44
CA ILE A 156 -4.06 23.45 0.83
C ILE A 156 -2.58 23.80 0.95
N GLY A 157 -1.85 23.57 -0.14
CA GLY A 157 -0.38 23.55 -0.18
C GLY A 157 0.17 22.26 0.43
N ILE A 158 1.24 21.69 -0.14
CA ILE A 158 1.94 20.54 0.46
C ILE A 158 3.20 21.05 1.22
N PRO A 159 3.11 21.84 2.32
CA PRO A 159 4.26 22.06 3.18
C PRO A 159 4.40 20.82 4.08
N GLY A 160 5.39 19.96 3.80
CA GLY A 160 5.66 18.79 4.64
C GLY A 160 6.28 17.56 3.97
N TRP A 161 6.62 17.59 2.67
CA TRP A 161 7.49 16.54 2.11
C TRP A 161 8.92 16.60 2.69
N ARG A 162 9.32 17.76 3.24
CA ARG A 162 10.57 17.94 3.98
C ARG A 162 10.44 17.52 5.45
N SER A 163 10.24 16.24 5.73
CA SER A 163 10.71 15.68 7.01
C SER A 163 10.74 14.15 6.96
N GLY A 164 11.89 13.61 6.57
CA GLY A 164 12.42 12.38 7.18
C GLY A 164 12.46 11.10 6.33
N LEU A 165 11.77 11.01 5.19
CA LEU A 165 11.86 9.82 4.33
C LEU A 165 12.43 10.23 2.97
N ALA A 166 13.67 9.81 2.70
CA ALA A 166 14.25 9.95 1.37
C ALA A 166 13.36 9.20 0.35
N PRO A 167 13.12 9.75 -0.85
CA PRO A 167 12.38 9.05 -1.89
C PRO A 167 13.02 7.68 -2.11
N ALA A 168 12.21 6.62 -2.11
CA ALA A 168 12.72 5.27 -2.36
C ALA A 168 13.34 5.18 -3.77
N PHE A 169 12.87 6.03 -4.70
CA PHE A 169 13.30 6.11 -6.09
C PHE A 169 14.18 7.33 -6.41
N GLY A 170 15.04 7.77 -5.48
CA GLY A 170 15.95 8.91 -5.67
C GLY A 170 17.08 8.67 -6.70
N PRO A 171 17.68 9.74 -7.26
CA PRO A 171 18.77 9.64 -8.23
C PRO A 171 19.98 8.90 -7.62
N GLY A 172 20.42 7.82 -8.28
CA GLY A 172 21.53 6.97 -7.83
C GLY A 172 21.12 5.66 -7.14
N ARG A 173 19.81 5.39 -6.96
CA ARG A 173 19.30 4.09 -6.52
C ARG A 173 18.58 3.39 -7.66
N ASP A 174 19.33 2.66 -8.49
CA ASP A 174 18.74 1.67 -9.39
C ASP A 174 18.29 0.45 -8.56
N PRO A 175 17.01 0.04 -8.60
CA PRO A 175 16.48 -1.01 -7.72
C PRO A 175 16.80 -2.43 -8.19
N GLY A 176 17.79 -2.60 -9.08
CA GLY A 176 18.36 -3.90 -9.41
C GLY A 176 19.08 -4.57 -8.24
N ASP A 177 19.37 -3.83 -7.17
CA ASP A 177 20.13 -4.30 -6.00
C ASP A 177 19.26 -4.75 -4.81
N LEU A 178 17.95 -4.94 -5.02
CA LEU A 178 17.04 -5.53 -4.02
C LEU A 178 16.85 -7.04 -4.22
N GLY A 179 17.83 -7.71 -4.83
CA GLY A 179 17.75 -9.12 -5.18
C GLY A 179 19.09 -9.82 -5.17
N SER A 180 19.69 -10.00 -3.99
CA SER A 180 20.53 -11.16 -3.63
C SER A 180 20.81 -11.09 -2.13
N SER A 181 20.03 -11.82 -1.34
CA SER A 181 20.36 -12.08 0.06
C SER A 181 21.65 -12.92 0.09
N PRO A 182 22.76 -12.48 0.72
CA PRO A 182 23.83 -13.41 1.05
C PRO A 182 23.33 -14.28 2.21
N ALA A 183 23.13 -15.56 1.93
CA ALA A 183 23.07 -16.55 2.99
C ALA A 183 24.41 -16.55 3.76
N SER A 184 24.43 -15.92 4.94
CA SER A 184 25.36 -16.30 6.00
C SER A 184 24.71 -16.01 7.34
N GLY A 185 24.74 -17.03 8.20
CA GLY A 185 23.84 -17.17 9.33
C GLY A 185 24.12 -16.24 10.51
N SER A 186 23.16 -16.23 11.42
CA SER A 186 23.39 -16.12 12.86
C SER A 186 22.14 -16.59 13.58
N GLN A 187 22.37 -17.56 14.48
CA GLN A 187 21.53 -18.09 15.54
C GLN A 187 20.07 -17.61 15.69
N CYS A 188 19.15 -18.58 15.64
CA CYS A 188 17.91 -18.53 16.40
C CYS A 188 18.26 -18.47 17.90
N MET A 189 17.79 -17.42 18.60
CA MET A 189 17.68 -17.44 20.06
C MET A 189 16.19 -17.55 20.41
N GLU A 190 15.80 -18.74 20.89
CA GLU A 190 14.63 -18.90 21.76
C GLU A 190 14.80 -18.02 23.01
N PRO A 191 13.69 -17.52 23.58
CA PRO A 191 13.61 -17.38 25.02
C PRO A 191 12.74 -18.47 25.63
N ALA A 192 13.33 -19.07 26.66
CA ALA A 192 12.87 -20.21 27.42
C ALA A 192 11.53 -20.02 28.15
N SER A 193 10.81 -21.13 28.27
CA SER A 193 9.83 -21.38 29.32
C SER A 193 10.45 -21.28 30.72
N PRO A 194 9.69 -20.85 31.73
CA PRO A 194 9.71 -21.61 32.98
C PRO A 194 8.31 -22.02 33.44
N SER A 195 8.19 -23.32 33.70
CA SER A 195 7.12 -23.96 34.46
C SER A 195 6.84 -23.25 35.79
N ALA A 196 5.56 -23.03 36.08
CA ALA A 196 5.04 -23.09 37.46
C ALA A 196 3.62 -23.67 37.43
N CYS A 197 3.54 -24.86 37.99
CA CYS A 197 2.35 -25.63 38.27
C CYS A 197 1.64 -25.01 39.48
N VAL A 198 0.36 -24.61 39.36
CA VAL A 198 -0.58 -24.62 40.49
C VAL A 198 -1.94 -25.04 39.98
N SER A 199 -2.38 -26.21 40.42
CA SER A 199 -3.73 -26.73 40.23
C SER A 199 -4.76 -25.89 40.98
N ALA A 200 -5.87 -25.55 40.34
CA ALA A 200 -7.12 -25.29 41.03
C ALA A 200 -8.27 -25.79 40.16
N SER A 201 -8.70 -27.02 40.45
CA SER A 201 -9.98 -27.58 40.05
C SER A 201 -11.09 -26.82 40.76
N LEU A 202 -12.10 -26.32 40.05
CA LEU A 202 -13.41 -26.01 40.64
C LEU A 202 -14.51 -26.20 39.60
N SER A 203 -15.25 -27.27 39.88
CA SER A 203 -16.48 -27.82 39.34
C SER A 203 -17.48 -26.86 38.69
N LEU A 204 -18.07 -27.36 37.59
CA LEU A 204 -19.38 -26.96 37.09
C LEU A 204 -20.42 -26.97 38.22
N SER A 205 -21.35 -26.01 38.17
CA SER A 205 -22.70 -26.18 38.69
C SER A 205 -23.68 -25.47 37.76
N VAL A 206 -24.41 -26.30 37.02
CA VAL A 206 -25.63 -25.96 36.28
C VAL A 206 -26.72 -25.69 37.32
N THR A 207 -27.38 -24.53 37.26
CA THR A 207 -28.64 -24.30 37.97
C THR A 207 -29.75 -24.07 36.95
N ILE A 208 -30.68 -25.02 36.94
CA ILE A 208 -31.97 -24.95 36.26
C ILE A 208 -32.83 -23.93 37.00
N ILE A 209 -33.41 -22.95 36.29
CA ILE A 209 -34.50 -22.12 36.80
C ILE A 209 -35.76 -22.55 36.06
N ASN A 210 -36.65 -23.23 36.80
CA ASN A 210 -38.05 -23.41 36.45
C ASN A 210 -38.81 -22.11 36.74
N LYS A 211 -39.54 -21.60 35.75
CA LYS A 211 -40.86 -20.99 35.97
C LYS A 211 -41.69 -21.05 34.70
#